data_AF-A0A5K7YQ55-F1
#
_entry.id   AF-A0A5K7YQ55-F1
#
_cell.length_a   1.000
_cell.length_b   1.000
_cell.length_c   1.000
_cell.angle_alpha   90.00
_cell.angle_beta   90.00
_cell.angle_gamma   90.00
#
_symmetry.space_group_name_H-M   'P 1'
#
loop_
_entity.id
_entity.type
_entity.pdbx_description
1 polymer ?
#
loop_
_entity_poly.entity_id
_entity_poly.type
_entity_poly.pdbx_seq_one_letter_code
_entity_poly.pdbx_strand_id
1 'polypeptide(L)' 'MQTPVKFIATGPFAKSLGVKPATARRSYCVNGQYLGIVPKKLPNGRLLWSTEALAKVLNQAK' A
#
# COMPACT_ATOMS: atom_id res chain seq x y z
N MET A 1 7.37 -8.73 -21.45
CA MET A 1 6.06 -8.09 -21.24
C MET A 1 6.09 -7.42 -19.88
N GLN A 2 6.33 -6.11 -19.81
CA GLN A 2 6.43 -5.39 -18.54
C GLN A 2 5.00 -5.13 -18.05
N THR A 3 4.49 -5.95 -17.13
CA THR A 3 3.23 -5.62 -16.45
C THR A 3 3.44 -4.29 -15.74
N PRO A 4 2.65 -3.22 -16.03
CA PRO A 4 2.89 -1.94 -15.41
C PRO A 4 2.64 -2.07 -13.91
N VAL A 5 3.66 -1.80 -13.11
CA VAL A 5 3.58 -1.73 -11.65
C VAL A 5 2.54 -0.67 -11.31
N LYS A 6 1.32 -1.11 -11.03
CA LYS A 6 0.19 -0.21 -10.81
C LYS A 6 0.27 0.29 -9.37
N PHE A 7 0.45 1.59 -9.23
CA PHE A 7 0.45 2.25 -7.93
C PHE A 7 -0.93 2.83 -7.64
N ILE A 8 -1.44 2.63 -6.43
CA ILE A 8 -2.72 3.14 -5.98
C ILE A 8 -2.56 4.05 -4.76
N ALA A 9 -3.46 5.00 -4.58
CA ALA A 9 -3.45 5.86 -3.40
C ALA A 9 -3.82 5.07 -2.13
N THR A 10 -3.56 5.66 -0.96
CA THR A 10 -3.85 5.03 0.34
C THR A 10 -5.34 4.68 0.52
N GLY A 11 -6.26 5.45 -0.06
CA GLY A 11 -7.70 5.19 0.01
C GLY A 11 -8.11 3.83 -0.59
N PRO A 12 -7.91 3.62 -1.91
CA PRO A 12 -8.20 2.33 -2.54
C PRO A 12 -7.39 1.18 -1.95
N PHE A 13 -6.14 1.42 -1.54
CA PHE A 13 -5.32 0.41 -0.85
C PHE A 13 -5.97 -0.06 0.46
N ALA A 14 -6.36 0.89 1.30
CA ALA A 14 -7.01 0.59 2.58
C ALA A 14 -8.37 -0.12 2.36
N LYS A 15 -9.13 0.28 1.33
CA LYS A 15 -10.39 -0.36 0.96
C LYS A 15 -10.19 -1.83 0.56
N SER A 16 -9.15 -2.16 -0.21
CA SER A 16 -8.83 -3.54 -0.60
C SER A 16 -8.48 -4.44 0.59
N LEU A 17 -7.91 -3.86 1.65
CA LEU A 17 -7.59 -4.56 2.89
C LEU A 17 -8.74 -4.55 3.92
N GLY A 18 -9.83 -3.83 3.64
CA GLY A 18 -10.92 -3.63 4.59
C GLY A 18 -10.54 -2.78 5.81
N VAL A 19 -9.47 -1.98 5.74
CA VAL A 19 -8.98 -1.15 6.85
C VAL A 19 -9.25 0.32 6.62
N LYS A 20 -9.18 1.12 7.69
CA LYS A 20 -9.24 2.58 7.59
C LYS A 20 -7.91 3.11 7.02
N PRO A 21 -7.93 4.12 6.13
CA PRO A 21 -6.71 4.72 5.59
C PRO A 21 -5.82 5.37 6.67
N ALA A 22 -6.42 5.77 7.81
CA ALA A 22 -5.68 6.24 8.98
C ALA A 22 -4.77 5.14 9.58
N THR A 23 -5.22 3.88 9.59
CA THR A 23 -4.43 2.74 10.10
C THR A 23 -3.21 2.47 9.21
N ALA A 24 -3.41 2.47 7.89
CA ALA A 24 -2.30 2.32 6.93
C ALA A 24 -1.26 3.43 7.08
N ARG A 25 -1.69 4.69 7.25
CA ARG A 25 -0.80 5.83 7.52
C ARG A 25 -0.08 5.70 8.86
N ARG A 26 -0.79 5.32 9.94
CA ARG A 26 -0.21 5.13 11.28
C ARG A 26 0.89 4.08 11.24
N SER A 27 0.63 2.91 10.66
CA SER A 27 1.65 1.87 10.55
C SER A 27 2.83 2.30 9.71
N TYR A 28 2.62 3.03 8.61
CA TYR A 28 3.73 3.59 7.86
C TYR A 28 4.55 4.59 8.68
N CYS A 29 3.94 5.44 9.49
CA CYS A 29 4.68 6.36 10.37
C CYS A 29 5.42 5.64 11.50
N VAL A 30 4.86 4.56 12.05
CA VAL A 30 5.44 3.84 13.20
C VAL A 30 6.50 2.84 12.75
N ASN A 31 6.21 2.04 11.74
CA ASN A 31 7.05 0.93 11.28
C ASN A 31 7.84 1.27 10.01
N GLY A 32 7.56 2.39 9.33
CA GLY A 32 8.13 2.70 8.01
C GLY A 32 7.54 1.88 6.85
N GLN A 33 6.69 0.90 7.16
CA GLN A 33 6.08 -0.02 6.21
C GLN A 33 4.69 -0.47 6.69
N TYR A 34 3.91 -1.03 5.78
CA TYR A 34 2.64 -1.69 6.11
C TYR A 34 2.61 -3.07 5.49
N LEU A 35 2.59 -4.12 6.32
CA LEU A 35 2.57 -5.53 5.88
C LEU A 35 3.72 -5.86 4.90
N GLY A 36 4.90 -5.28 5.10
CA GLY A 36 6.06 -5.43 4.20
C GLY A 36 5.98 -4.60 2.91
N ILE A 37 4.95 -3.75 2.75
CA ILE A 37 4.79 -2.86 1.61
C ILE A 37 5.32 -1.47 2.00
N VAL A 38 6.28 -0.99 1.23
CA VAL A 38 6.83 0.37 1.38
C VAL A 38 6.14 1.29 0.38
N PRO A 39 5.39 2.31 0.82
CA PRO A 39 4.77 3.25 -0.09
C PRO A 39 5.83 4.20 -0.68
N LYS A 40 5.63 4.56 -1.95
CA LYS A 40 6.43 5.59 -2.61
C LYS A 40 5.84 6.96 -2.26
N LYS A 41 6.63 7.78 -1.56
CA LYS A 41 6.29 9.19 -1.33
C LYS A 41 6.47 9.96 -2.63
N LEU A 42 5.43 10.70 -3.04
CA LEU A 42 5.52 11.66 -4.13
C LEU A 42 5.84 13.06 -3.57
N PRO A 43 6.46 13.94 -4.39
CA PRO A 43 6.73 15.33 -4.01
C PRO A 43 5.46 16.14 -3.69
N ASN A 44 4.29 15.66 -4.10
CA ASN A 44 2.99 16.23 -3.76
C ASN A 44 2.43 15.78 -2.38
N GLY A 45 3.23 15.06 -1.57
CA GLY A 45 2.83 14.58 -0.25
C GLY A 45 1.89 13.36 -0.26
N ARG A 46 1.56 12.80 -1.43
CA ARG A 46 0.74 11.58 -1.52
C ARG A 46 1.60 10.33 -1.35
N LEU A 47 1.01 9.31 -0.72
CA LEU A 47 1.60 7.97 -0.63
C LEU A 47 0.99 7.05 -1.68
N LEU A 48 1.86 6.48 -2.50
CA LEU A 48 1.53 5.49 -3.51
C LEU A 48 1.91 4.08 -3.05
N TRP A 49 0.95 3.17 -3.14
CA TRP A 49 1.09 1.77 -2.72
C TRP A 49 1.08 0.87 -3.97
N SER A 50 2.01 -0.08 -4.06
CA SER A 50 2.03 -1.04 -5.18
C SER A 50 0.91 -2.07 -5.05
N THR A 51 0.12 -2.24 -6.11
CA THR A 51 -0.91 -3.28 -6.17
C THR A 51 -0.32 -4.68 -6.21
N GLU A 52 0.87 -4.86 -6.80
CA GLU A 52 1.55 -6.17 -6.82
C GLU A 52 1.95 -6.62 -5.42
N ALA A 53 2.48 -5.70 -4.61
CA ALA A 53 2.83 -6.00 -3.22
C ALA A 53 1.56 -6.28 -2.39
N LEU A 54 0.48 -5.52 -2.63
CA LEU A 54 -0.82 -5.79 -2.03
C LEU A 54 -1.35 -7.18 -2.39
N ALA A 55 -1.29 -7.57 -3.67
CA ALA A 55 -1.71 -8.88 -4.13
C ALA A 55 -0.87 -10.01 -3.51
N LYS A 56 0.44 -9.81 -3.34
CA LYS A 56 1.31 -10.77 -2.63
C LYS A 56 0.89 -10.95 -1.17
N VAL A 57 0.59 -9.85 -0.47
CA VAL A 57 0.12 -9.91 0.93
C VAL A 57 -1.22 -10.62 1.04
N LEU A 58 -2.17 -10.31 0.15
CA LEU A 58 -3.48 -10.99 0.12
C LEU A 58 -3.34 -12.46 -0.22
N ASN A 59 -2.42 -12.83 -1.10
CA ASN A 59 -2.18 -14.22 -1.48
C ASN A 59 -1.43 -15.02 -0.40
N GLN A 60 -0.61 -14.37 0.42
CA GLN A 60 0.04 -15.02 1.58
C GLN A 60 -0.92 -15.27 2.75
N ALA A 61 -2.05 -14.58 2.83
CA ALA A 61 -3.05 -14.77 3.87
C ALA A 61 -4.00 -15.96 3.60
N LYS A 62 -3.64 -16.86 2.67
CA LYS A 62 -4.38 -18.07 2.29
C LYS A 62 -3.57 -19.30 2.65
#